data_AF-A0A8H7IC26-F1
#
_entry.id   AF-A0A8H7IC26-F1
#
_cell.length_a   1.000
_cell.length_b   1.000
_cell.length_c   1.000
_cell.angle_alpha   90.00
_cell.angle_beta   90.00
_cell.angle_gamma   90.00
#
_symmetry.space_group_name_H-M   'P 1'
#
loop_
_entity.id
_entity.type
_entity.pdbx_description
1 polymer ?
#
loop_
_entity_poly.entity_id
_entity_poly.type
_entity_poly.pdbx_seq_one_letter_code
_entity_poly.pdbx_strand_id
1 'polypeptide(L)'
;MAEFAYNNAVHSSTGKTPFKALYRWEPSLTPSNIPTNVPEADDLAKAMEAQWKEVESALQQSKQWMIAGESGTPVEFEVREEAWLDAKNVNLKTLSPKLMEQRLGPFKVIEKNLQPRLPA
;
A
#
# COMPACT_ATOMS: atom_id res chain seq x y z
N MET A 1 -2.51 6.02 21.08
CA MET A 1 -2.87 5.38 19.79
C MET A 1 -1.97 4.22 19.40
N ALA A 2 -0.68 4.21 19.73
CA ALA A 2 0.24 3.11 19.36
C ALA A 2 -0.21 1.71 19.86
N GLU A 3 -0.59 1.60 21.13
CA GLU A 3 -1.07 0.33 21.71
C GLU A 3 -2.33 -0.18 21.02
N PHE A 4 -3.30 0.70 20.75
CA PHE A 4 -4.52 0.34 20.04
C PHE A 4 -4.25 -0.14 18.62
N ALA A 5 -3.37 0.55 17.88
CA ALA A 5 -2.97 0.15 16.54
C ALA A 5 -2.27 -1.21 16.54
N TYR A 6 -1.36 -1.42 17.51
CA TYR A 6 -0.67 -2.70 17.68
C TYR A 6 -1.64 -3.84 18.01
N ASN A 7 -2.62 -3.61 18.90
CA ASN A 7 -3.57 -4.62 19.33
C ASN A 7 -4.65 -4.96 18.29
N ASN A 8 -4.84 -4.12 17.26
CA ASN A 8 -5.70 -4.36 16.08
C ASN A 8 -4.92 -4.79 14.84
N ALA A 9 -3.59 -4.92 14.91
CA ALA A 9 -2.80 -5.41 13.79
C ALA A 9 -2.76 -6.95 13.81
N VAL A 10 -2.91 -7.58 12.63
CA VAL A 10 -2.80 -9.04 12.50
C VAL A 10 -1.36 -9.46 12.77
N HIS A 11 -1.18 -10.29 13.79
CA HIS A 11 0.14 -10.79 14.14
C HIS A 11 0.50 -12.04 13.32
N SER A 12 1.70 -12.07 12.75
CA SER A 12 2.14 -13.10 11.81
C SER A 12 2.14 -14.52 12.38
N SER A 13 2.43 -14.67 13.69
CA SER A 13 2.48 -15.99 14.35
C SER A 13 1.11 -16.60 14.64
N THR A 14 0.07 -15.79 14.84
CA THR A 14 -1.26 -16.27 15.25
C THR A 14 -2.32 -16.12 14.16
N GLY A 15 -2.03 -15.33 13.11
CA GLY A 15 -2.99 -14.95 12.08
C GLY A 15 -4.19 -14.18 12.62
N LYS A 16 -4.11 -13.68 13.86
CA LYS A 16 -5.17 -12.95 14.57
C LYS A 16 -4.58 -11.71 15.22
N THR A 17 -5.45 -10.75 15.51
CA THR A 17 -5.04 -9.55 16.26
C THR A 17 -4.98 -9.86 17.75
N PRO A 18 -4.08 -9.22 18.53
CA PRO A 18 -3.99 -9.45 19.97
C PRO A 18 -5.32 -9.29 20.72
N PHE A 19 -6.15 -8.29 20.38
CA PHE A 19 -7.48 -8.13 20.98
C PHE A 19 -8.37 -9.35 20.71
N LYS A 20 -8.41 -9.83 19.46
CA LYS A 20 -9.20 -10.99 19.08
C LYS A 20 -8.68 -12.28 19.71
N ALA A 21 -7.37 -12.42 19.88
CA ALA A 21 -6.78 -13.58 20.53
C ALA A 21 -7.11 -13.62 22.03
N LEU A 22 -7.07 -12.47 22.71
CA LEU A 22 -7.26 -12.38 24.16
C LEU A 22 -8.74 -12.34 24.55
N TYR A 23 -9.54 -11.50 23.89
CA TYR A 23 -10.93 -11.21 24.28
C TYR A 23 -11.97 -11.84 23.36
N ARG A 24 -11.54 -12.49 22.27
CA ARG A 24 -12.43 -13.04 21.21
C ARG A 24 -13.26 -11.97 20.49
N TRP A 25 -12.95 -10.71 20.70
CA TRP A 25 -13.59 -9.55 20.10
C TRP A 25 -12.54 -8.52 19.71
N GLU A 26 -12.85 -7.72 18.69
CA GLU A 26 -11.98 -6.69 18.17
C GLU A 26 -12.72 -5.36 18.17
N PRO A 27 -12.20 -4.34 18.90
CA PRO A 27 -12.84 -3.04 18.96
C PRO A 27 -12.67 -2.30 17.63
N SER A 28 -13.78 -1.85 17.04
CA SER A 28 -13.76 -0.97 15.89
C SER A 28 -13.43 0.46 16.30
N LEU A 29 -12.56 1.14 15.55
CA LEU A 29 -12.30 2.57 15.75
C LEU A 29 -13.27 3.47 14.95
N THR A 30 -14.35 2.92 14.39
CA THR A 30 -15.37 3.70 13.68
C THR A 30 -16.12 4.61 14.65
N PRO A 31 -16.02 5.94 14.53
CA PRO A 31 -16.88 6.84 15.29
C PRO A 31 -18.34 6.46 15.02
N SER A 32 -19.11 6.37 16.09
CA SER A 32 -20.53 6.06 15.99
C SER A 32 -21.27 7.26 15.41
N ASN A 33 -22.10 7.03 14.40
CA ASN A 33 -23.03 8.06 13.89
C ASN A 33 -24.31 8.17 14.74
N ILE A 34 -24.40 7.42 15.84
CA ILE A 34 -25.55 7.44 16.76
C ILE A 34 -25.31 8.58 17.76
N PRO A 35 -26.19 9.61 17.79
CA PRO A 35 -26.03 10.72 18.73
C PRO A 35 -26.15 10.21 20.17
N THR A 36 -25.28 10.73 21.02
CA THR A 36 -25.25 10.36 22.43
C THR A 36 -25.79 11.49 23.30
N ASN A 37 -26.16 11.19 24.55
CA ASN A 37 -26.55 12.23 25.50
C ASN A 37 -25.33 12.99 26.07
N VAL A 38 -24.12 12.74 25.57
CA VAL A 38 -22.86 13.33 26.04
C VAL A 38 -22.28 14.18 24.90
N PRO A 39 -22.47 15.50 24.92
CA PRO A 39 -22.04 16.39 23.84
C PRO A 39 -20.55 16.25 23.48
N GLU A 40 -19.69 16.02 24.48
CA GLU A 40 -18.26 15.87 24.28
C GLU A 40 -17.90 14.62 23.45
N ALA A 41 -18.70 13.55 23.56
CA ALA A 41 -18.50 12.34 22.78
C ALA A 41 -18.87 12.55 21.31
N ASP A 42 -19.95 13.30 21.06
CA ASP A 42 -20.38 13.65 19.70
C ASP A 42 -19.38 14.61 19.03
N ASP A 43 -18.82 15.56 19.77
CA ASP A 43 -17.79 16.47 19.27
C ASP A 43 -16.48 15.74 18.96
N LEU A 44 -16.09 14.78 19.82
CA LEU A 44 -14.94 13.91 19.55
C LEU A 44 -15.16 13.07 18.28
N ALA A 45 -16.35 12.49 18.08
CA ALA A 45 -16.67 11.70 16.90
C ALA A 45 -16.56 12.54 15.61
N LYS A 46 -17.10 13.78 15.63
CA LYS A 46 -16.98 14.71 14.50
C LYS A 46 -15.52 15.09 14.21
N ALA A 47 -14.73 15.34 15.26
CA ALA A 47 -13.31 15.66 15.10
C ALA A 47 -12.55 14.49 14.45
N MET A 48 -12.81 13.25 14.89
CA MET A 48 -12.22 12.05 14.28
C MET A 48 -12.60 11.91 12.80
N GLU A 49 -13.87 12.11 12.45
CA GLU A 49 -14.33 12.03 11.05
C GLU A 49 -13.65 13.08 10.16
N ALA A 50 -13.50 14.31 10.66
CA ALA A 50 -12.80 15.38 9.94
C ALA A 50 -11.33 15.03 9.69
N GLN A 51 -10.63 14.53 10.71
CA GLN A 51 -9.23 14.10 10.58
C GLN A 51 -9.07 12.95 9.59
N TRP A 52 -10.00 11.99 9.56
CA TRP A 52 -9.96 10.89 8.61
C TRP A 52 -10.12 11.35 7.17
N LYS A 53 -11.06 12.27 6.90
CA LYS A 53 -11.23 12.86 5.56
C LYS A 53 -9.98 13.61 5.11
N GLU A 54 -9.32 14.32 6.03
CA GLU A 54 -8.05 15.00 5.73
C GLU A 54 -6.94 14.00 5.38
N VAL A 55 -6.77 12.94 6.18
CA VAL A 55 -5.78 11.89 5.91
C VAL A 55 -6.06 11.17 4.60
N GLU A 56 -7.32 10.83 4.32
CA GLU A 56 -7.73 10.21 3.06
C GLU A 56 -7.39 11.12 1.87
N SER A 57 -7.72 12.41 1.95
CA SER A 57 -7.38 13.38 0.91
C SER A 57 -5.86 13.50 0.71
N ALA A 58 -5.09 13.57 1.78
CA ALA A 58 -3.63 13.63 1.71
C ALA A 58 -3.03 12.37 1.08
N LEU A 59 -3.55 11.19 1.39
CA LEU A 59 -3.15 9.92 0.77
C LEU A 59 -3.48 9.89 -0.72
N GLN A 60 -4.69 10.30 -1.11
CA GLN A 60 -5.11 10.39 -2.50
C GLN A 60 -4.23 11.37 -3.29
N GLN A 61 -3.93 12.53 -2.72
CA GLN A 61 -3.01 13.50 -3.32
C GLN A 61 -1.62 12.90 -3.46
N SER A 62 -1.02 12.38 -2.38
CA SER A 62 0.31 11.73 -2.43
C SER A 62 0.42 10.68 -3.53
N LYS A 63 -0.60 9.84 -3.67
CA LYS A 63 -0.72 8.83 -4.74
C LYS A 63 -0.76 9.45 -6.14
N GLN A 64 -1.53 10.52 -6.34
CA GLN A 64 -1.54 11.25 -7.62
C GLN A 64 -0.18 11.88 -7.94
N TRP A 65 0.49 12.49 -6.95
CA TRP A 65 1.81 13.08 -7.10
C TRP A 65 2.88 12.02 -7.41
N MET A 66 2.79 10.82 -6.81
CA MET A 66 3.68 9.71 -7.12
C MET A 66 3.51 9.23 -8.56
N ILE A 67 2.27 9.15 -9.06
CA ILE A 67 1.98 8.79 -10.46
C ILE A 67 2.47 9.89 -11.41
N ALA A 68 2.21 11.15 -11.10
CA ALA A 68 2.61 12.29 -11.93
C ALA A 68 4.13 12.54 -11.91
N GLY A 69 4.79 12.27 -10.78
CA GLY A 69 6.23 12.39 -10.58
C GLY A 69 7.02 11.19 -11.12
N GLU A 70 6.34 10.12 -11.55
CA GLU A 70 6.95 9.04 -12.35
C GLU A 70 7.15 9.55 -13.80
N SER A 71 7.93 10.62 -13.93
CA SER A 71 8.18 11.36 -15.17
C SER A 71 9.30 10.71 -15.99
N GLY A 72 9.14 9.44 -16.31
CA GLY A 72 9.83 8.84 -17.45
C GLY A 72 8.91 8.92 -18.66
N THR A 73 9.42 9.25 -19.84
CA THR A 73 8.72 8.88 -21.08
C THR A 73 8.42 7.38 -21.00
N PRO A 74 7.15 6.96 -21.09
CA PRO A 74 6.82 5.54 -21.15
C PRO A 74 7.64 4.93 -22.29
N VAL A 75 8.52 4.00 -21.96
CA VAL A 75 9.25 3.26 -23.00
C VAL A 75 8.24 2.29 -23.58
N GLU A 76 7.75 2.60 -24.77
CA GLU A 76 6.90 1.69 -25.52
C GLU A 76 7.78 0.67 -26.24
N PHE A 77 7.48 -0.61 -26.06
CA PHE A 77 8.13 -1.70 -26.77
C PHE A 77 7.18 -2.30 -27.78
N GLU A 78 7.69 -2.74 -28.93
CA GLU A 78 6.93 -3.50 -29.93
C GLU A 78 6.94 -5.00 -29.66
N VAL A 79 5.87 -5.70 -30.07
CA VAL A 79 5.86 -7.17 -30.00
C VAL A 79 6.96 -7.71 -30.93
N ARG A 80 7.78 -8.63 -30.41
CA ARG A 80 9.03 -9.18 -31.00
C ARG A 80 10.27 -8.29 -30.88
N GLU A 81 10.17 -7.10 -30.30
CA GLU A 81 11.34 -6.29 -29.97
C GLU A 81 12.18 -6.98 -28.89
N GLU A 82 13.50 -6.82 -28.97
CA GLU A 82 14.44 -7.33 -27.97
C GLU A 82 14.72 -6.25 -26.91
N ALA A 83 14.36 -6.53 -25.67
CA ALA A 83 14.50 -5.61 -24.55
C ALA A 83 15.30 -6.24 -23.40
N TRP A 84 16.12 -5.43 -22.74
CA TRP A 84 16.86 -5.83 -21.54
C TRP A 84 15.99 -5.65 -20.31
N LEU A 85 15.99 -6.64 -19.40
CA LEU A 85 15.23 -6.59 -18.16
C LEU A 85 16.11 -6.06 -17.01
N ASP A 86 15.66 -5.02 -16.31
CA ASP A 86 16.32 -4.56 -15.08
C ASP A 86 16.22 -5.63 -13.98
N ALA A 87 17.36 -6.07 -13.47
CA ALA A 87 17.46 -7.14 -12.48
C ALA A 87 17.07 -6.70 -11.06
N LYS A 88 16.82 -5.40 -10.80
CA LYS A 88 16.59 -4.83 -9.46
C LYS A 88 15.53 -5.56 -8.62
N ASN A 89 14.45 -6.04 -9.25
CA ASN A 89 13.34 -6.72 -8.59
C ASN A 89 13.23 -8.21 -8.96
N VAL A 90 14.27 -8.78 -9.59
CA VAL A 90 14.30 -10.20 -9.96
C VAL A 90 14.97 -10.98 -8.84
N ASN A 91 14.29 -11.99 -8.29
CA ASN A 91 14.86 -12.87 -7.28
C ASN A 91 15.83 -13.87 -7.91
N LEU A 92 17.07 -13.42 -8.11
CA LEU A 92 18.17 -14.25 -8.56
C LEU A 92 18.79 -14.95 -7.34
N LYS A 93 19.00 -16.27 -7.45
CA LYS A 93 19.61 -17.10 -6.39
C LYS A 93 21.12 -16.86 -6.33
N THR A 94 21.54 -15.70 -5.86
CA THR A 94 22.93 -15.26 -5.86
C THR A 94 23.35 -14.71 -4.50
N LEU A 95 24.64 -14.83 -4.18
CA LEU A 95 25.18 -14.55 -2.84
C LEU A 95 25.25 -13.05 -2.50
N SER A 96 25.28 -12.16 -3.50
CA SER A 96 25.25 -10.70 -3.25
C SER A 96 24.72 -9.89 -4.45
N PRO A 97 23.90 -8.84 -4.23
CA PRO A 97 23.41 -7.96 -5.30
C PRO A 97 24.50 -7.18 -6.04
N LYS A 98 25.63 -6.90 -5.38
CA LYS A 98 26.73 -6.09 -5.92
C LYS A 98 27.53 -6.80 -7.02
N LEU A 99 27.45 -8.13 -7.07
CA LEU A 99 28.10 -8.97 -8.07
C LEU A 99 27.11 -9.51 -9.11
N MET A 100 25.88 -9.00 -9.15
CA MET A 100 24.88 -9.40 -10.13
C MET A 100 24.94 -8.51 -11.36
N GLU A 101 24.64 -9.12 -12.51
CA GLU A 101 24.34 -8.40 -13.73
C GLU A 101 23.16 -7.45 -13.48
N GLN A 102 23.33 -6.16 -13.76
CA GLN A 102 22.25 -5.18 -13.54
C GLN A 102 21.13 -5.32 -14.57
N ARG A 103 21.42 -5.90 -15.73
CA ARG A 103 20.47 -6.10 -16.82
C ARG A 103 20.54 -7.53 -17.31
N LEU A 104 19.43 -8.24 -17.20
CA LEU A 104 19.29 -9.58 -17.77
C LEU A 104 19.01 -9.44 -19.27
N GLY A 105 19.49 -10.43 -20.02
CA GLY A 105 19.66 -10.46 -21.49
C GLY A 105 18.56 -9.84 -22.36
N PRO A 106 18.78 -9.78 -23.68
CA PRO A 106 17.71 -9.39 -24.58
C PRO A 106 16.62 -10.46 -24.57
N PHE A 107 15.43 -10.08 -24.09
CA PHE A 107 14.22 -10.90 -24.16
C PHE A 107 13.31 -10.35 -25.25
N LYS A 108 12.66 -11.25 -25.98
CA LYS A 108 11.63 -10.86 -26.95
C LYS A 108 10.34 -10.53 -26.25
N VAL A 109 9.78 -9.36 -26.53
CA VAL A 109 8.46 -8.96 -26.04
C VAL A 109 7.39 -9.81 -26.72
N ILE A 110 6.66 -10.61 -25.94
CA ILE A 110 5.63 -11.53 -26.45
C ILE A 110 4.26 -10.83 -26.53
N GLU A 111 3.97 -9.94 -25.57
CA GLU A 111 2.68 -9.27 -25.44
C GLU A 111 2.84 -7.92 -24.72
N LYS A 112 2.05 -6.92 -25.10
CA LYS A 112 1.97 -5.62 -24.41
C LYS A 112 0.78 -5.64 -23.44
N ASN A 113 1.05 -5.68 -22.13
CA ASN A 113 0.01 -5.49 -21.13
C ASN A 113 -0.18 -3.99 -20.86
N LEU A 114 -1.12 -3.37 -21.56
CA LEU A 114 -1.65 -2.04 -21.25
C LEU A 114 -2.51 -2.12 -19.98
N GLN A 115 -1.90 -2.42 -18.84
CA GLN A 115 -2.54 -2.14 -17.56
C GLN A 115 -2.08 -0.73 -17.16
N PRO A 116 -2.99 0.26 -17.05
CA PRO A 116 -2.66 1.43 -16.25
C PRO A 116 -2.29 0.87 -14.88
N ARG A 117 -1.12 1.27 -14.36
CA ARG A 117 -0.62 0.84 -13.07
C ARG A 117 -1.69 1.18 -12.04
N LEU A 118 -2.53 0.20 -11.71
CA LEU A 118 -3.62 0.36 -10.75
C LEU A 118 -2.93 0.76 -9.46
N PRO A 119 -3.28 1.91 -8.90
CA PRO A 119 -2.47 2.43 -7.83
C PRO A 119 -2.78 1.56 -6.60
N ALA A 120 -1.71 0.98 -6.05
CA ALA A 120 -1.74 0.14 -4.85
C ALA A 120 -2.42 0.83 -3.66
#